data_AF-A0A953EDD0-F1
#
_entry.id   AF-A0A953EDD0-F1
#
_cell.length_a   1.000
_cell.length_b   1.000
_cell.length_c   1.000
_cell.angle_alpha   90.00
_cell.angle_beta   90.00
_cell.angle_gamma   90.00
#
_symmetry.space_group_name_H-M   'P 1'
#
loop_
_entity.id
_entity.type
_entity.pdbx_description
1 polymer ?
#
loop_
_entity_poly.entity_id
_entity_poly.type
_entity_poly.pdbx_seq_one_letter_code
_entity_poly.pdbx_strand_id
1 'polypeptide(L)'
;MQAATIKQHLIDPEICIRCNTCEATCPVDAITHDENNYVVRAEGCNFCMDCVSSCPTGAIDNRFQVVRPYTLEEQFSWTELPPRDVATEAEAEALDDEAAALISNAHRDAGGRMRVPASASKPRVNLFNRANPAVTRVTGNIRVTKSGTSSDVHHVVLDFGTVPFPVLEGQSIGIIPPGTDASGRQHAMRLYSTCSARDGERPNANNLALTAKRIAEPRPDGSIFRGMASNYICDLKLGDTVQVVGPFGATFLMPDDPETDIVMICTGTGAVPFRAFAERRRRLASAGRGRLYLFFGARTPQELPYFGPLQKVPASVLDQELVYSRLPGAPKEYVQ
;
A
#
# COMPACT_ATOMS: atom_id res chain seq x y z
N MET A 1 -26.85 14.96 13.07
CA MET A 1 -26.96 14.02 11.92
C MET A 1 -25.97 14.47 10.88
N GLN A 2 -24.88 13.74 10.65
CA GLN A 2 -24.04 13.98 9.47
C GLN A 2 -24.85 13.58 8.24
N ALA A 3 -24.91 14.46 7.23
CA ALA A 3 -25.51 14.13 5.95
C ALA A 3 -24.70 13.00 5.31
N ALA A 4 -25.37 12.01 4.73
CA ALA A 4 -24.69 10.94 4.00
C ALA A 4 -23.91 11.56 2.83
N THR A 5 -22.61 11.26 2.72
CA THR A 5 -21.78 11.69 1.60
C THR A 5 -21.75 10.63 0.51
N ILE A 6 -21.55 11.06 -0.73
CA ILE A 6 -21.46 10.24 -1.92
C ILE A 6 -20.04 10.38 -2.48
N LYS A 7 -19.47 9.27 -2.94
CA LYS A 7 -18.20 9.25 -3.65
C LYS A 7 -18.43 9.69 -5.10
N GLN A 8 -17.62 10.62 -5.61
CA GLN A 8 -17.61 10.99 -7.02
C GLN A 8 -16.18 11.12 -7.54
N HIS A 9 -15.89 10.49 -8.68
CA HIS A 9 -14.68 10.77 -9.44
C HIS A 9 -14.86 12.04 -10.26
N LEU A 10 -13.83 12.88 -10.33
CA LEU A 10 -13.77 14.10 -11.14
C LEU A 10 -12.49 14.07 -11.98
N ILE A 11 -12.48 14.81 -13.08
CA ILE A 11 -11.29 15.01 -13.92
C ILE A 11 -10.81 16.44 -13.69
N ASP A 12 -9.51 16.59 -13.46
CA ASP A 12 -8.88 17.88 -13.26
C ASP A 12 -8.70 18.61 -14.59
N PRO A 13 -9.45 19.70 -14.85
CA PRO A 13 -9.35 20.43 -16.09
C PRO A 13 -8.01 21.15 -16.27
N GLU A 14 -7.27 21.41 -15.18
CA GLU A 14 -5.97 22.10 -15.21
C GLU A 14 -4.85 21.20 -15.78
N ILE A 15 -4.94 19.89 -15.48
CA ILE A 15 -3.91 18.90 -15.84
C ILE A 15 -4.33 18.05 -17.06
N CYS A 16 -5.62 18.07 -17.41
CA CYS A 16 -6.15 17.28 -18.52
C CYS A 16 -5.64 17.79 -19.87
N ILE A 17 -4.97 16.92 -20.63
CA ILE A 17 -4.50 17.22 -22.00
C ILE A 17 -5.53 16.89 -23.09
N ARG A 18 -6.77 16.54 -22.71
CA ARG A 18 -7.88 16.27 -23.63
C ARG A 18 -7.59 15.19 -24.69
N CYS A 19 -6.87 14.14 -24.31
CA CYS A 19 -6.42 13.08 -25.21
C CYS A 19 -7.47 11.99 -25.51
N ASN A 20 -8.71 12.11 -24.98
CA ASN A 20 -9.79 11.13 -25.12
C ASN A 20 -9.58 9.74 -24.49
N THR A 21 -8.40 9.44 -23.93
CA THR A 21 -8.10 8.10 -23.41
C THR A 21 -9.07 7.64 -22.32
N CYS A 22 -9.45 8.51 -21.39
CA CYS A 22 -10.32 8.12 -20.29
C CYS A 22 -11.72 7.70 -20.74
N GLU A 23 -12.31 8.41 -21.70
CA GLU A 23 -13.62 8.10 -22.27
C GLU A 23 -13.58 6.81 -23.08
N ALA A 24 -12.60 6.67 -23.96
CA ALA A 24 -12.42 5.45 -24.77
C ALA A 24 -12.19 4.19 -23.91
N THR A 25 -11.59 4.34 -22.73
CA THR A 25 -11.33 3.22 -21.81
C THR A 25 -12.52 2.89 -20.90
N CYS A 26 -13.52 3.78 -20.75
CA CYS A 26 -14.58 3.58 -19.76
C CYS A 26 -15.54 2.45 -20.17
N PRO A 27 -15.60 1.31 -19.44
CA PRO A 27 -16.41 0.16 -19.86
C PRO A 27 -17.92 0.34 -19.66
N VAL A 28 -18.31 1.42 -18.97
CA VAL A 28 -19.70 1.73 -18.59
C VAL A 28 -20.15 3.09 -19.12
N ASP A 29 -19.39 3.68 -20.05
CA ASP A 29 -19.70 4.97 -20.69
C ASP A 29 -20.04 6.09 -19.69
N ALA A 30 -19.38 6.07 -18.53
CA ALA A 30 -19.58 7.04 -17.45
C ALA A 30 -18.79 8.33 -17.66
N ILE A 31 -17.97 8.42 -18.70
CA ILE A 31 -17.14 9.58 -19.00
C ILE A 31 -17.63 10.18 -20.31
N THR A 32 -17.66 11.50 -20.36
CA THR A 32 -18.10 12.26 -21.53
C THR A 32 -17.30 13.56 -21.61
N HIS A 33 -17.33 14.23 -22.75
CA HIS A 33 -16.62 15.49 -22.95
C HIS A 33 -17.43 16.52 -23.73
N ASP A 34 -17.04 17.77 -23.59
CA ASP A 34 -17.32 18.85 -24.53
C ASP A 34 -16.00 19.35 -25.15
N GLU A 35 -16.02 20.52 -25.80
CA GLU A 35 -14.82 21.10 -26.41
C GLU A 35 -13.71 21.44 -25.39
N ASN A 36 -14.06 21.62 -24.12
CA ASN A 36 -13.18 22.17 -23.09
C ASN A 36 -12.79 21.15 -22.03
N ASN A 37 -13.66 20.22 -21.66
CA ASN A 37 -13.51 19.41 -20.46
C ASN A 37 -14.02 17.98 -20.67
N TYR A 38 -13.30 17.04 -20.06
CA TYR A 38 -13.78 15.68 -19.84
C TYR A 38 -14.35 15.61 -18.42
N VAL A 39 -15.48 14.94 -18.24
CA VAL A 39 -16.22 14.90 -16.96
C VAL A 39 -16.76 13.50 -16.68
N VAL A 40 -17.09 13.22 -15.42
CA VAL A 40 -17.58 11.90 -14.99
C VAL A 40 -19.04 11.99 -14.53
N ARG A 41 -19.89 11.14 -15.10
CA ARG A 41 -21.28 10.91 -14.66
C ARG A 41 -21.26 10.10 -13.36
N ALA A 42 -21.58 10.73 -12.24
CA ALA A 42 -21.55 10.09 -10.92
C ALA A 42 -22.42 8.82 -10.86
N GLU A 43 -23.59 8.84 -11.51
CA GLU A 43 -24.55 7.74 -11.50
C GLU A 43 -24.11 6.54 -12.35
N GLY A 44 -23.27 6.76 -13.37
CA GLY A 44 -22.78 5.70 -14.26
C GLY A 44 -21.44 5.11 -13.79
N CYS A 45 -20.69 5.82 -12.96
CA CYS A 45 -19.36 5.38 -12.53
C CYS A 45 -19.46 4.24 -11.51
N ASN A 46 -18.97 3.06 -11.88
CA ASN A 46 -18.92 1.88 -11.02
C ASN A 46 -17.59 1.74 -10.26
N PHE A 47 -16.69 2.73 -10.34
CA PHE A 47 -15.38 2.73 -9.68
C PHE A 47 -14.46 1.56 -10.08
N CYS A 48 -14.53 1.10 -11.33
CA CYS A 48 -13.63 0.08 -11.88
C CYS A 48 -12.15 0.53 -11.99
N MET A 49 -11.91 1.84 -12.11
CA MET A 49 -10.59 2.50 -12.23
C MET A 49 -9.82 2.29 -13.54
N ASP A 50 -10.42 1.69 -14.57
CA ASP A 50 -9.77 1.42 -15.85
C ASP A 50 -9.22 2.71 -16.52
N CYS A 51 -9.98 3.80 -16.42
CA CYS A 51 -9.59 5.10 -16.95
C CYS A 51 -8.41 5.76 -16.20
N VAL A 52 -8.18 5.39 -14.93
CA VAL A 52 -7.14 5.99 -14.08
C VAL A 52 -5.76 5.51 -14.49
N SER A 53 -5.60 4.20 -14.70
CA SER A 53 -4.32 3.61 -15.12
C SER A 53 -3.91 4.04 -16.52
N SER A 54 -4.89 4.36 -17.38
CA SER A 54 -4.67 4.76 -18.77
C SER A 54 -4.41 6.27 -18.93
N CYS A 55 -4.65 7.09 -17.91
CA CYS A 55 -4.51 8.54 -18.00
C CYS A 55 -3.03 8.95 -17.97
N PRO A 56 -2.47 9.53 -19.05
CA PRO A 56 -1.04 9.84 -19.13
C PRO A 56 -0.60 10.96 -18.20
N THR A 57 -1.51 11.87 -17.83
CA THR A 57 -1.21 12.99 -16.93
C THR A 57 -1.72 12.78 -15.51
N GLY A 58 -2.51 11.73 -15.27
CA GLY A 58 -3.15 11.48 -13.98
C GLY A 58 -4.31 12.43 -13.65
N ALA A 59 -4.79 13.23 -14.61
CA ALA A 59 -5.87 14.21 -14.41
C ALA A 59 -7.18 13.60 -13.88
N ILE A 60 -7.43 12.31 -14.09
CA ILE A 60 -8.66 11.64 -13.63
C ILE A 60 -8.55 11.06 -12.21
N ASP A 61 -7.38 11.07 -11.57
CA ASP A 61 -7.20 10.50 -10.23
C ASP A 61 -7.65 11.48 -9.12
N ASN A 62 -8.91 11.90 -9.18
CA ASN A 62 -9.49 12.88 -8.27
C ASN A 62 -10.84 12.39 -7.74
N ARG A 63 -10.90 12.09 -6.43
CA ARG A 63 -12.05 11.46 -5.78
C ARG A 63 -12.55 12.35 -4.66
N PHE A 64 -13.79 12.79 -4.76
CA PHE A 64 -14.42 13.70 -3.82
C PHE A 64 -15.48 12.97 -3.00
N GLN A 65 -15.58 13.33 -1.72
CA GLN A 65 -16.73 13.04 -0.87
C GLN A 65 -17.65 14.26 -0.92
N VAL A 66 -18.83 14.10 -1.52
CA VAL A 66 -19.75 15.21 -1.78
C VAL A 66 -21.10 14.95 -1.15
N VAL A 67 -21.78 15.99 -0.68
CA VAL A 67 -23.15 15.86 -0.13
C VAL A 67 -24.17 15.57 -1.24
N ARG A 68 -23.89 16.07 -2.45
CA ARG A 68 -24.62 15.75 -3.68
C ARG A 68 -23.64 15.60 -4.83
N PRO A 69 -23.92 14.77 -5.84
CA PRO A 69 -23.11 14.76 -7.05
C PRO A 69 -23.07 16.13 -7.74
N TYR A 70 -21.90 16.47 -8.28
CA TYR A 70 -21.76 17.58 -9.22
C TYR A 70 -22.41 17.23 -10.55
N THR A 71 -23.18 18.15 -11.10
CA THR A 71 -23.82 17.98 -12.41
C THR A 71 -22.77 18.03 -13.52
N LEU A 72 -23.16 17.62 -14.73
CA LEU A 72 -22.27 17.73 -15.89
C LEU A 72 -21.98 19.19 -16.22
N GLU A 73 -22.99 20.06 -16.16
CA GLU A 73 -22.84 21.49 -16.42
C GLU A 73 -21.86 22.16 -15.45
N GLU A 74 -21.93 21.81 -14.16
CA GLU A 74 -20.95 22.27 -13.18
C GLU A 74 -19.54 21.83 -13.58
N GLN A 75 -19.34 20.54 -13.85
CA GLN A 75 -18.03 20.00 -14.19
C GLN A 75 -17.46 20.61 -15.49
N PHE A 76 -18.29 20.81 -16.51
CA PHE A 76 -17.86 21.44 -17.78
C PHE A 76 -17.46 22.90 -17.61
N SER A 77 -18.02 23.61 -16.62
CA SER A 77 -17.70 25.02 -16.38
C SER A 77 -16.36 25.25 -15.67
N TRP A 78 -15.71 24.20 -15.16
CA TRP A 78 -14.53 24.33 -14.32
C TRP A 78 -13.24 24.57 -15.12
N THR A 79 -12.45 25.51 -14.63
CA THR A 79 -11.05 25.71 -15.05
C THR A 79 -10.06 25.09 -14.07
N GLU A 80 -10.50 24.84 -12.84
CA GLU A 80 -9.79 24.17 -11.77
C GLU A 80 -10.79 23.32 -10.96
N LEU A 81 -10.32 22.27 -10.28
CA LEU A 81 -11.21 21.48 -9.42
C LEU A 81 -11.76 22.33 -8.27
N PRO A 82 -13.00 22.09 -7.82
CA PRO A 82 -13.54 22.78 -6.66
C PRO A 82 -12.65 22.56 -5.43
N PRO A 83 -12.55 23.55 -4.53
CA PRO A 83 -11.72 23.46 -3.35
C PRO A 83 -12.09 22.22 -2.55
N ARG A 84 -11.06 21.42 -2.24
CA ARG A 84 -11.21 20.21 -1.45
C ARG A 84 -11.36 20.57 0.00
N ASP A 85 -12.34 19.96 0.65
CA ASP A 85 -12.40 19.96 2.11
C ASP A 85 -11.34 18.98 2.62
N VAL A 86 -10.09 19.44 2.69
CA VAL A 86 -8.89 18.65 3.06
C VAL A 86 -9.01 17.96 4.41
N ALA A 87 -9.98 18.34 5.25
CA ALA A 87 -10.32 17.65 6.48
C ALA A 87 -10.93 16.24 6.26
N THR A 88 -11.48 15.97 5.07
CA THR A 88 -12.22 14.72 4.74
C THR A 88 -11.49 13.79 3.76
N GLU A 89 -10.53 14.27 2.97
CA GLU A 89 -9.77 13.41 2.02
C GLU A 89 -8.71 12.55 2.70
N ALA A 90 -8.22 12.92 3.89
CA ALA A 90 -7.34 12.08 4.68
C ALA A 90 -8.03 10.79 5.21
N GLU A 91 -9.34 10.62 4.97
CA GLU A 91 -10.14 9.61 5.66
C GLU A 91 -10.32 8.30 4.87
N ALA A 92 -10.20 8.29 3.53
CA ALA A 92 -10.46 7.08 2.72
C ALA A 92 -9.19 6.30 2.37
N GLU A 93 -8.69 5.51 3.33
CA GLU A 93 -7.52 4.65 3.13
C GLU A 93 -7.75 3.47 2.16
N ALA A 94 -9.00 3.07 1.98
CA ALA A 94 -9.44 2.11 0.98
C ALA A 94 -10.88 2.45 0.53
N LEU A 95 -11.20 2.09 -0.71
CA LEU A 95 -12.53 2.23 -1.29
C LEU A 95 -13.20 0.88 -1.49
N ASP A 96 -12.41 -0.18 -1.65
CA ASP A 96 -12.87 -1.56 -1.51
C ASP A 96 -13.30 -1.81 -0.06
N ASP A 97 -14.55 -2.27 0.12
CA ASP A 97 -15.17 -2.43 1.44
C ASP A 97 -14.42 -3.44 2.33
N GLU A 98 -13.85 -4.49 1.73
CA GLU A 98 -13.09 -5.48 2.46
C GLU A 98 -11.73 -4.92 2.91
N ALA A 99 -11.04 -4.21 2.02
CA ALA A 99 -9.80 -3.51 2.39
C ALA A 99 -10.06 -2.42 3.44
N ALA A 100 -11.15 -1.67 3.34
CA ALA A 100 -11.54 -0.66 4.32
C ALA A 100 -11.83 -1.27 5.70
N ALA A 101 -12.54 -2.41 5.73
CA ALA A 101 -12.78 -3.15 6.96
C ALA A 101 -11.47 -3.69 7.59
N LEU A 102 -10.53 -4.18 6.77
CA LEU A 102 -9.23 -4.65 7.24
C LEU A 102 -8.40 -3.51 7.86
N ILE A 103 -8.35 -2.35 7.20
CA ILE A 103 -7.63 -1.16 7.69
C ILE A 103 -8.27 -0.62 8.97
N SER A 104 -9.61 -0.50 9.00
CA SER A 104 -10.34 -0.07 10.19
C SER A 104 -10.09 -0.99 11.39
N ASN A 105 -10.08 -2.31 11.16
CA ASN A 105 -9.73 -3.28 12.20
C ASN A 105 -8.29 -3.12 12.69
N ALA A 106 -7.33 -2.82 11.80
CA ALA A 106 -5.95 -2.56 12.18
C ALA A 106 -5.81 -1.27 13.02
N HIS A 107 -6.65 -0.27 12.79
CA HIS A 107 -6.62 1.02 13.50
C HIS A 107 -7.47 1.07 14.77
N ARG A 108 -8.22 0.01 15.10
CA ARG A 108 -9.18 -0.01 16.20
C ARG A 108 -8.62 0.49 17.54
N ASP A 109 -7.37 0.15 17.83
CA ASP A 109 -6.71 0.46 19.10
C ASP A 109 -5.62 1.55 18.96
N ALA A 110 -5.49 2.17 17.79
CA ALA A 110 -4.40 3.10 17.49
C ALA A 110 -4.51 4.48 18.19
N GLY A 111 -5.61 4.74 18.90
CA GLY A 111 -5.78 5.92 19.75
C GLY A 111 -5.72 7.26 19.00
N GLY A 112 -6.86 7.74 18.51
CA GLY A 112 -6.98 9.05 17.85
C GLY A 112 -6.95 8.98 16.32
N ARG A 113 -7.06 10.15 15.67
CA ARG A 113 -7.04 10.24 14.20
C ARG A 113 -5.59 10.25 13.70
N MET A 114 -5.23 9.26 12.90
CA MET A 114 -3.94 9.26 12.18
C MET A 114 -3.93 10.41 11.17
N ARG A 115 -2.86 11.20 11.16
CA ARG A 115 -2.67 12.31 10.22
C ARG A 115 -1.53 11.96 9.29
N VAL A 116 -1.78 12.10 7.99
CA VAL A 116 -0.73 12.02 6.98
C VAL A 116 0.30 13.13 7.23
N PRO A 117 1.61 12.86 7.07
CA PRO A 117 2.61 13.92 7.14
C PRO A 117 2.37 15.00 6.08
N ALA A 118 2.52 16.26 6.46
CA ALA A 118 2.18 17.40 5.58
C ALA A 118 3.01 17.43 4.29
N SER A 119 4.25 16.95 4.33
CA SER A 119 5.15 16.87 3.17
C SER A 119 5.08 15.54 2.43
N ALA A 120 4.17 14.63 2.79
CA ALA A 120 4.03 13.37 2.06
C ALA A 120 3.39 13.59 0.69
N SER A 121 3.93 12.93 -0.34
CA SER A 121 3.31 12.82 -1.66
C SER A 121 1.87 12.32 -1.55
N LYS A 122 1.01 12.79 -2.47
CA LYS A 122 -0.37 12.31 -2.58
C LYS A 122 -0.40 10.82 -2.98
N PRO A 123 -1.00 9.92 -2.18
CA PRO A 123 -1.06 8.50 -2.50
C PRO A 123 -2.07 8.21 -3.62
N ARG A 124 -1.78 7.20 -4.43
CA ARG A 124 -2.81 6.50 -5.22
C ARG A 124 -3.44 5.43 -4.33
N VAL A 125 -4.75 5.23 -4.40
CA VAL A 125 -5.42 4.11 -3.70
C VAL A 125 -6.39 3.40 -4.64
N ASN A 126 -6.66 2.12 -4.41
CA ASN A 126 -7.62 1.27 -5.13
C ASN A 126 -7.48 1.30 -6.67
N LEU A 127 -6.27 1.43 -7.22
CA LEU A 127 -6.07 1.47 -8.68
C LEU A 127 -6.48 0.15 -9.35
N PHE A 128 -6.31 -0.97 -8.65
CA PHE A 128 -6.70 -2.31 -9.06
C PHE A 128 -7.65 -2.90 -8.01
N ASN A 129 -8.66 -3.62 -8.46
CA ASN A 129 -9.71 -4.20 -7.62
C ASN A 129 -9.88 -5.69 -7.93
N ARG A 130 -10.81 -6.37 -7.23
CA ARG A 130 -11.05 -7.80 -7.43
C ARG A 130 -11.48 -8.17 -8.85
N ALA A 131 -12.23 -7.30 -9.52
CA ALA A 131 -12.72 -7.52 -10.88
C ALA A 131 -11.62 -7.30 -11.92
N ASN A 132 -10.72 -6.34 -11.67
CA ASN A 132 -9.58 -6.03 -12.52
C ASN A 132 -8.27 -5.98 -11.69
N PRO A 133 -7.72 -7.12 -11.27
CA PRO A 133 -6.49 -7.16 -10.48
C PRO A 133 -5.26 -6.97 -11.37
N ALA A 134 -4.20 -6.35 -10.84
CA ALA A 134 -2.90 -6.34 -11.50
C ALA A 134 -2.32 -7.75 -11.51
N VAL A 135 -1.86 -8.20 -12.67
CA VAL A 135 -1.21 -9.51 -12.84
C VAL A 135 0.30 -9.32 -12.80
N THR A 136 0.95 -9.96 -11.82
CA THR A 136 2.39 -9.81 -11.59
C THR A 136 3.12 -11.15 -11.75
N ARG A 137 4.44 -11.09 -11.97
CA ARG A 137 5.33 -12.26 -11.91
C ARG A 137 6.23 -12.22 -10.69
N VAL A 138 6.40 -13.36 -10.03
CA VAL A 138 7.33 -13.50 -8.92
C VAL A 138 8.76 -13.53 -9.45
N THR A 139 9.57 -12.55 -9.09
CA THR A 139 11.00 -12.46 -9.47
C THR A 139 11.95 -12.69 -8.30
N GLY A 140 11.43 -12.77 -7.09
CA GLY A 140 12.17 -13.12 -5.88
C GLY A 140 11.26 -13.73 -4.83
N ASN A 141 11.72 -14.79 -4.17
CA ASN A 141 11.11 -15.30 -2.94
C ASN A 141 12.21 -15.89 -2.06
N ILE A 142 12.58 -15.18 -1.01
CA ILE A 142 13.75 -15.48 -0.18
C ILE A 142 13.35 -15.46 1.29
N ARG A 143 13.65 -16.53 2.02
CA ARG A 143 13.51 -16.53 3.49
C ARG A 143 14.53 -15.55 4.10
N VAL A 144 14.04 -14.59 4.88
CA VAL A 144 14.84 -13.52 5.52
C VAL A 144 15.13 -13.75 6.99
N THR A 145 14.63 -14.85 7.57
CA THR A 145 15.03 -15.34 8.90
C THR A 145 15.98 -16.53 8.75
N LYS A 146 16.87 -16.73 9.74
CA LYS A 146 17.83 -17.85 9.70
C LYS A 146 17.10 -19.19 9.59
N SER A 147 17.67 -20.14 8.84
CA SER A 147 17.13 -21.51 8.79
C SER A 147 17.08 -22.13 10.20
N GLY A 148 16.03 -22.90 10.49
CA GLY A 148 15.81 -23.53 11.80
C GLY A 148 15.18 -22.64 12.87
N THR A 149 14.95 -21.34 12.61
CA THR A 149 14.19 -20.49 13.53
C THR A 149 12.69 -20.75 13.46
N SER A 150 11.99 -20.49 14.57
CA SER A 150 10.52 -20.64 14.64
C SER A 150 9.76 -19.70 13.71
N SER A 151 10.32 -18.51 13.44
CA SER A 151 9.76 -17.58 12.46
C SER A 151 10.27 -17.91 11.07
N ASP A 152 9.34 -18.22 10.16
CA ASP A 152 9.58 -18.42 8.74
C ASP A 152 9.03 -17.20 7.98
N VAL A 153 9.92 -16.28 7.60
CA VAL A 153 9.54 -14.99 7.00
C VAL A 153 10.20 -14.87 5.64
N HIS A 154 9.41 -14.53 4.64
CA HIS A 154 9.83 -14.44 3.25
C HIS A 154 9.73 -13.01 2.75
N HIS A 155 10.76 -12.57 2.03
CA HIS A 155 10.76 -11.39 1.19
C HIS A 155 10.43 -11.81 -0.24
N VAL A 156 9.35 -11.27 -0.78
CA VAL A 156 8.81 -11.64 -2.09
C VAL A 156 8.81 -10.40 -2.98
N VAL A 157 9.36 -10.53 -4.19
CA VAL A 157 9.42 -9.46 -5.19
C VAL A 157 8.45 -9.80 -6.32
N LEU A 158 7.55 -8.85 -6.59
CA LEU A 158 6.52 -8.93 -7.62
C LEU A 158 6.83 -7.92 -8.72
N ASP A 159 7.05 -8.41 -9.93
CA ASP A 159 7.29 -7.61 -11.14
C ASP A 159 5.97 -7.37 -11.89
N PHE A 160 5.68 -6.10 -12.17
CA PHE A 160 4.48 -5.66 -12.88
C PHE A 160 4.70 -5.53 -14.39
N GLY A 161 5.92 -5.74 -14.88
CA GLY A 161 6.25 -5.60 -16.30
C GLY A 161 5.95 -4.18 -16.79
N THR A 162 4.95 -4.03 -17.65
CA THR A 162 4.50 -2.73 -18.18
C THR A 162 3.28 -2.16 -17.47
N VAL A 163 2.71 -2.88 -16.50
CA VAL A 163 1.50 -2.43 -15.77
C VAL A 163 1.92 -1.38 -14.74
N PRO A 164 1.41 -0.14 -14.82
CA PRO A 164 1.74 0.88 -13.82
C PRO A 164 1.05 0.56 -12.48
N PHE A 165 1.85 0.37 -11.43
CA PHE A 165 1.36 0.18 -10.06
C PHE A 165 2.09 1.15 -9.11
N PRO A 166 1.78 2.45 -9.15
CA PRO A 166 2.43 3.44 -8.29
C PRO A 166 2.07 3.19 -6.82
N VAL A 167 3.09 3.04 -5.98
CA VAL A 167 2.97 2.90 -4.52
C VAL A 167 3.82 3.94 -3.83
N LEU A 168 3.39 4.43 -2.68
CA LEU A 168 4.22 5.20 -1.75
C LEU A 168 4.69 4.32 -0.60
N GLU A 169 5.83 4.70 -0.03
CA GLU A 169 6.33 4.03 1.16
C GLU A 169 5.29 4.12 2.30
N GLY A 170 4.92 2.96 2.85
CA GLY A 170 3.93 2.85 3.93
C GLY A 170 2.53 2.44 3.45
N GLN A 171 2.30 2.40 2.14
CA GLN A 171 1.11 1.76 1.58
C GLN A 171 1.16 0.24 1.65
N SER A 172 0.00 -0.39 1.46
CA SER A 172 -0.19 -1.84 1.41
C SER A 172 -0.80 -2.28 0.08
N ILE A 173 -0.66 -3.56 -0.23
CA ILE A 173 -1.33 -4.23 -1.35
C ILE A 173 -2.17 -5.40 -0.85
N GLY A 174 -3.22 -5.74 -1.58
CA GLY A 174 -4.04 -6.91 -1.31
C GLY A 174 -3.62 -8.11 -2.15
N ILE A 175 -3.47 -9.26 -1.51
CA ILE A 175 -3.27 -10.56 -2.18
C ILE A 175 -4.50 -11.43 -1.91
N ILE A 176 -5.10 -11.92 -2.99
CA ILE A 176 -6.22 -12.87 -2.96
C ILE A 176 -5.63 -14.27 -3.12
N PRO A 177 -5.76 -15.16 -2.10
CA PRO A 177 -5.31 -16.54 -2.26
C PRO A 177 -6.10 -17.24 -3.37
N PRO A 178 -5.48 -18.14 -4.15
CA PRO A 178 -6.16 -18.87 -5.21
C PRO A 178 -7.23 -19.80 -4.65
N GLY A 179 -8.26 -20.06 -5.44
CA GLY A 179 -9.36 -20.98 -5.07
C GLY A 179 -10.61 -20.26 -4.56
N THR A 180 -11.55 -21.06 -4.06
CA THR A 180 -12.85 -20.61 -3.57
C THR A 180 -13.18 -21.23 -2.22
N ASP A 181 -14.00 -20.54 -1.42
CA ASP A 181 -14.59 -21.09 -0.21
C ASP A 181 -15.63 -22.19 -0.53
N ALA A 182 -16.21 -22.80 0.52
CA ALA A 182 -17.20 -23.86 0.38
C ALA A 182 -18.49 -23.43 -0.35
N SER A 183 -18.73 -22.13 -0.49
CA SER A 183 -19.86 -21.55 -1.22
C SER A 183 -19.50 -21.14 -2.66
N GLY A 184 -18.28 -21.43 -3.13
CA GLY A 184 -17.81 -21.06 -4.46
C GLY A 184 -17.37 -19.61 -4.60
N ARG A 185 -17.33 -18.84 -3.50
CA ARG A 185 -16.85 -17.44 -3.54
C ARG A 185 -15.33 -17.42 -3.44
N GLN A 186 -14.69 -16.47 -4.12
CA GLN A 186 -13.24 -16.26 -3.97
C GLN A 186 -12.87 -16.05 -2.49
N HIS A 187 -11.67 -16.49 -2.12
CA HIS A 187 -11.17 -16.26 -0.78
C HIS A 187 -11.03 -14.76 -0.47
N ALA A 188 -11.11 -14.44 0.82
CA ALA A 188 -10.85 -13.09 1.31
C ALA A 188 -9.39 -12.68 1.08
N MET A 189 -9.17 -11.43 0.70
CA MET A 189 -7.85 -10.85 0.50
C MET A 189 -7.16 -10.63 1.83
N ARG A 190 -5.82 -10.65 1.82
CA ARG A 190 -4.99 -10.19 2.95
C ARG A 190 -4.16 -9.01 2.49
N LEU A 191 -4.09 -7.98 3.33
CA LEU A 191 -3.24 -6.82 3.09
C LEU A 191 -1.81 -7.10 3.58
N TYR A 192 -0.84 -6.70 2.75
CA TYR A 192 0.58 -6.77 3.05
C TYR A 192 1.20 -5.40 2.80
N SER A 193 1.93 -4.87 3.79
CA SER A 193 2.68 -3.62 3.62
C SER A 193 3.74 -3.77 2.53
N THR A 194 3.91 -2.71 1.75
CA THR A 194 5.00 -2.60 0.79
C THR A 194 6.33 -2.49 1.52
N CYS A 195 7.35 -3.13 0.96
CA CYS A 195 8.66 -3.29 1.57
C CYS A 195 9.77 -2.57 0.79
N SER A 196 9.49 -2.19 -0.46
CA SER A 196 10.39 -1.45 -1.36
C SER A 196 10.06 0.04 -1.36
N ALA A 197 11.02 0.87 -1.77
CA ALA A 197 10.73 2.26 -2.14
C ALA A 197 9.82 2.31 -3.39
N ARG A 198 9.21 3.47 -3.64
CA ARG A 198 8.22 3.69 -4.72
C ARG A 198 8.73 3.42 -6.15
N ASP A 199 10.03 3.42 -6.34
CA ASP A 199 10.75 3.13 -7.58
C ASP A 199 11.25 1.68 -7.66
N GLY A 200 10.82 0.82 -6.73
CA GLY A 200 11.08 -0.62 -6.70
C GLY A 200 12.30 -1.05 -5.89
N GLU A 201 12.65 -2.34 -5.96
CA GLU A 201 13.84 -2.90 -5.29
C GLU A 201 15.15 -2.28 -5.81
N ARG A 202 15.15 -1.78 -7.05
CA ARG A 202 16.21 -0.97 -7.65
C ARG A 202 15.57 0.25 -8.33
N PRO A 203 16.29 1.38 -8.47
CA PRO A 203 15.75 2.53 -9.17
C PRO A 203 15.21 2.18 -10.55
N ASN A 204 14.04 2.71 -10.88
CA ASN A 204 13.32 2.49 -12.15
C ASN A 204 12.94 1.03 -12.41
N ALA A 205 12.84 0.19 -11.37
CA ALA A 205 12.27 -1.14 -11.50
C ALA A 205 10.75 -1.04 -11.33
N ASN A 206 9.97 -1.52 -12.30
CA ASN A 206 8.52 -1.64 -12.15
C ASN A 206 8.16 -2.90 -11.33
N ASN A 207 8.73 -2.99 -10.13
CA ASN A 207 8.45 -4.06 -9.18
C ASN A 207 8.20 -3.49 -7.78
N LEU A 208 7.54 -4.27 -6.95
CA LEU A 208 7.46 -4.01 -5.52
C LEU A 208 7.84 -5.25 -4.74
N ALA A 209 8.31 -5.06 -3.51
CA ALA A 209 8.49 -6.15 -2.58
C ALA A 209 7.45 -6.13 -1.46
N LEU A 210 7.08 -7.31 -0.97
CA LEU A 210 6.30 -7.52 0.24
C LEU A 210 7.02 -8.50 1.16
N THR A 211 6.56 -8.56 2.40
CA THR A 211 7.08 -9.53 3.38
C THR A 211 5.96 -10.31 4.01
N ALA A 212 6.08 -11.63 4.01
CA ALA A 212 5.09 -12.50 4.64
C ALA A 212 5.76 -13.39 5.68
N LYS A 213 5.18 -13.42 6.88
CA LYS A 213 5.47 -14.47 7.87
C LYS A 213 4.51 -15.63 7.64
N ARG A 214 5.06 -16.84 7.44
CA ARG A 214 4.26 -18.05 7.37
C ARG A 214 3.54 -18.29 8.69
N ILE A 215 2.23 -18.50 8.60
CA ILE A 215 1.42 -18.91 9.76
C ILE A 215 1.21 -20.42 9.67
N ALA A 216 1.85 -21.15 10.56
CA ALA A 216 1.74 -22.58 10.74
C ALA A 216 1.71 -22.89 12.23
N GLU A 217 0.51 -23.10 12.78
CA GLU A 217 0.28 -23.20 14.23
C GLU A 217 -0.27 -24.58 14.58
N PRO A 218 0.29 -25.25 15.61
CA PRO A 218 -0.26 -26.52 16.06
C PRO A 218 -1.65 -26.32 16.65
N ARG A 219 -2.56 -27.25 16.35
CA ARG A 219 -3.90 -27.32 16.94
C ARG A 219 -3.93 -28.37 18.06
N PRO A 220 -4.91 -28.27 18.99
CA PRO A 220 -5.06 -29.24 20.08
C PRO A 220 -5.24 -30.70 19.61
N ASP A 221 -5.76 -30.90 18.41
CA ASP A 221 -5.98 -32.21 17.78
C ASP A 221 -4.71 -32.82 17.14
N GLY A 222 -3.57 -32.14 17.26
CA GLY A 222 -2.30 -32.55 16.66
C GLY A 222 -2.13 -32.16 15.19
N SER A 223 -3.16 -31.60 14.55
CA SER A 223 -3.05 -31.05 13.19
C SER A 223 -2.34 -29.69 13.20
N ILE A 224 -1.88 -29.22 12.02
CA ILE A 224 -1.28 -27.89 11.87
C ILE A 224 -2.26 -26.99 11.12
N PHE A 225 -2.70 -25.92 11.77
CA PHE A 225 -3.37 -24.82 11.09
C PHE A 225 -2.39 -24.11 10.16
N ARG A 226 -2.75 -23.97 8.90
CA ARG A 226 -1.97 -23.21 7.91
C ARG A 226 -2.77 -22.00 7.46
N GLY A 227 -2.23 -20.80 7.71
CA GLY A 227 -2.78 -19.57 7.17
C GLY A 227 -2.73 -19.60 5.65
N MET A 228 -3.88 -19.51 5.00
CA MET A 228 -4.02 -19.67 3.55
C MET A 228 -3.14 -18.70 2.75
N ALA A 229 -3.29 -17.39 2.99
CA ALA A 229 -2.54 -16.36 2.26
C ALA A 229 -1.04 -16.38 2.55
N SER A 230 -0.65 -16.55 3.82
CA SER A 230 0.76 -16.55 4.20
C SER A 230 1.52 -17.77 3.71
N ASN A 231 0.90 -18.97 3.71
CA ASN A 231 1.53 -20.14 3.12
C ASN A 231 1.59 -20.02 1.60
N TYR A 232 0.50 -19.59 0.95
CA TYR A 232 0.48 -19.32 -0.49
C TYR A 232 1.66 -18.43 -0.91
N ILE A 233 1.82 -17.26 -0.28
CA ILE A 233 2.89 -16.32 -0.61
C ILE A 233 4.27 -16.91 -0.34
N CYS A 234 4.48 -17.56 0.81
CA CYS A 234 5.79 -18.13 1.12
C CYS A 234 6.16 -19.31 0.22
N ASP A 235 5.19 -20.00 -0.39
CA ASP A 235 5.39 -21.15 -1.28
C ASP A 235 5.52 -20.76 -2.77
N LEU A 236 5.32 -19.49 -3.13
CA LEU A 236 5.46 -18.99 -4.50
C LEU A 236 6.86 -19.26 -5.07
N LYS A 237 6.91 -19.70 -6.33
CA LYS A 237 8.15 -19.95 -7.07
C LYS A 237 8.44 -18.80 -8.04
N LEU A 238 9.71 -18.66 -8.41
CA LEU A 238 10.10 -17.74 -9.47
C LEU A 238 9.32 -18.05 -10.76
N GLY A 239 8.74 -17.01 -11.36
CA GLY A 239 7.92 -17.12 -12.56
C GLY A 239 6.42 -17.34 -12.30
N ASP A 240 6.02 -17.66 -11.07
CA ASP A 240 4.59 -17.77 -10.72
C ASP A 240 3.87 -16.44 -10.94
N THR A 241 2.59 -16.54 -11.27
CA THR A 241 1.71 -15.38 -11.49
C THR A 241 0.87 -15.11 -10.25
N VAL A 242 0.81 -13.84 -9.83
CA VAL A 242 0.04 -13.41 -8.66
C VAL A 242 -0.85 -12.23 -9.02
N GLN A 243 -2.13 -12.33 -8.65
CA GLN A 243 -3.09 -11.24 -8.73
C GLN A 243 -2.96 -10.32 -7.51
N VAL A 244 -2.79 -9.02 -7.77
CA VAL A 244 -2.59 -7.97 -6.78
C VAL A 244 -3.69 -6.93 -6.92
N VAL A 245 -4.27 -6.51 -5.79
CA VAL A 245 -5.26 -5.42 -5.71
C VAL A 245 -4.71 -4.28 -4.85
N GLY A 246 -5.29 -3.09 -4.99
CA GLY A 246 -4.82 -1.87 -4.35
C GLY A 246 -4.12 -0.94 -5.34
N PRO A 247 -3.15 -0.12 -4.91
CA PRO A 247 -2.63 -0.01 -3.54
C PRO A 247 -3.67 0.51 -2.52
N PHE A 248 -3.39 0.38 -1.24
CA PHE A 248 -4.24 0.88 -0.14
C PHE A 248 -3.41 1.59 0.92
N GLY A 249 -4.07 2.37 1.76
CA GLY A 249 -3.44 3.18 2.81
C GLY A 249 -3.11 4.59 2.32
N ALA A 250 -3.49 5.59 3.12
CA ALA A 250 -3.28 7.00 2.80
C ALA A 250 -2.74 7.83 3.98
N THR A 251 -2.68 7.25 5.19
CA THR A 251 -2.33 7.98 6.42
C THR A 251 -0.91 7.67 6.90
N PHE A 252 -0.46 6.42 6.76
CA PHE A 252 0.88 5.98 7.14
C PHE A 252 1.87 6.15 5.99
N LEU A 253 2.22 7.39 5.65
CA LEU A 253 3.13 7.70 4.54
C LEU A 253 4.46 8.27 5.03
N MET A 254 5.50 8.08 4.22
CA MET A 254 6.78 8.75 4.45
C MET A 254 6.69 10.24 4.05
N PRO A 255 7.16 11.19 4.89
CA PRO A 255 7.31 12.60 4.48
C PRO A 255 8.39 12.74 3.41
N ASP A 256 8.17 13.62 2.41
CA ASP A 256 9.18 13.90 1.38
C ASP A 256 10.20 14.97 1.82
N ASP A 257 9.91 15.75 2.86
CA ASP A 257 10.86 16.73 3.41
C ASP A 257 12.11 16.01 3.96
N PRO A 258 13.30 16.21 3.33
CA PRO A 258 14.51 15.51 3.72
C PRO A 258 15.09 16.03 5.05
N GLU A 259 14.56 17.11 5.61
CA GLU A 259 14.94 17.63 6.93
C GLU A 259 14.16 16.99 8.08
N THR A 260 13.08 16.26 7.77
CA THR A 260 12.21 15.64 8.77
C THR A 260 12.85 14.38 9.37
N ASP A 261 12.97 14.35 10.70
CA ASP A 261 13.31 13.17 11.47
C ASP A 261 12.14 12.17 11.53
N ILE A 262 12.43 10.87 11.48
CA ILE A 262 11.40 9.81 11.52
C ILE A 262 11.72 8.81 12.62
N VAL A 263 10.78 8.65 13.57
CA VAL A 263 10.83 7.62 14.60
C VAL A 263 9.98 6.42 14.18
N MET A 264 10.59 5.25 14.17
CA MET A 264 10.03 4.01 13.63
C MET A 264 10.04 2.95 14.74
N ILE A 265 8.85 2.53 15.17
CA ILE A 265 8.67 1.58 16.29
C ILE A 265 8.01 0.32 15.74
N CYS A 266 8.68 -0.83 15.79
CA CYS A 266 8.16 -2.07 15.23
C CYS A 266 8.54 -3.33 16.00
N THR A 267 7.79 -4.40 15.72
CA THR A 267 8.16 -5.77 16.08
C THR A 267 7.88 -6.72 14.93
N GLY A 268 8.67 -7.78 14.78
CA GLY A 268 8.52 -8.78 13.70
C GLY A 268 8.35 -8.17 12.30
N THR A 269 7.24 -8.50 11.62
CA THR A 269 6.90 -7.98 10.29
C THR A 269 6.40 -6.52 10.31
N GLY A 270 6.30 -5.88 11.47
CA GLY A 270 6.07 -4.43 11.55
C GLY A 270 7.23 -3.60 10.97
N ALA A 271 8.42 -4.19 10.79
CA ALA A 271 9.57 -3.51 10.20
C ALA A 271 9.47 -3.30 8.68
N VAL A 272 8.46 -3.89 8.03
CA VAL A 272 8.30 -3.91 6.56
C VAL A 272 8.20 -2.52 5.94
N PRO A 273 7.27 -1.64 6.36
CA PRO A 273 7.23 -0.28 5.83
C PRO A 273 8.49 0.52 6.17
N PHE A 274 9.15 0.24 7.30
CA PHE A 274 10.38 0.93 7.68
C PHE A 274 11.59 0.56 6.82
N ARG A 275 11.62 -0.65 6.25
CA ARG A 275 12.58 -0.96 5.18
C ARG A 275 12.34 -0.06 3.96
N ALA A 276 11.09 0.14 3.54
CA ALA A 276 10.78 1.04 2.43
C ALA A 276 11.21 2.47 2.73
N PHE A 277 10.95 2.96 3.95
CA PHE A 277 11.35 4.30 4.40
C PHE A 277 12.87 4.47 4.40
N ALA A 278 13.60 3.50 4.94
CA ALA A 278 15.06 3.52 4.99
C ALA A 278 15.68 3.47 3.58
N GLU A 279 15.12 2.65 2.67
CA GLU A 279 15.56 2.58 1.28
C GLU A 279 15.31 3.89 0.53
N ARG A 280 14.13 4.49 0.70
CA ARG A 280 13.80 5.80 0.12
C ARG A 280 14.73 6.89 0.65
N ARG A 281 14.92 6.96 1.97
CA ARG A 281 15.84 7.93 2.60
C ARG A 281 17.27 7.74 2.11
N ARG A 282 17.75 6.51 1.99
CA ARG A 282 19.10 6.21 1.47
C ARG A 282 19.26 6.72 0.02
N ARG A 283 18.23 6.56 -0.83
CA ARG A 283 18.24 7.05 -2.22
C ARG A 283 18.20 8.59 -2.28
N LEU A 284 17.58 9.23 -1.30
CA LEU A 284 17.52 10.69 -1.15
C LEU A 284 18.68 11.28 -0.33
N ALA A 285 19.63 10.48 0.19
CA ALA A 285 20.53 10.88 1.26
C ALA A 285 21.47 12.07 0.96
N SER A 286 21.56 12.52 -0.30
CA SER A 286 22.23 13.77 -0.66
C SER A 286 21.39 15.03 -0.46
N ALA A 287 20.11 14.91 -0.07
CA ALA A 287 19.13 15.98 -0.12
C ALA A 287 18.78 16.64 1.24
N GLY A 288 19.23 16.10 2.38
CA GLY A 288 18.95 16.73 3.68
C GLY A 288 19.52 15.99 4.90
N ARG A 289 19.29 16.57 6.09
CA ARG A 289 19.88 16.16 7.38
C ARG A 289 18.96 15.37 8.32
N GLY A 290 17.71 15.14 7.93
CA GLY A 290 16.75 14.39 8.76
C GLY A 290 17.21 12.95 9.00
N ARG A 291 17.10 12.51 10.25
CA ARG A 291 17.56 11.21 10.74
C ARG A 291 16.42 10.20 10.88
N LEU A 292 16.76 8.93 10.76
CA LEU A 292 15.86 7.81 11.05
C LEU A 292 16.23 7.20 12.40
N TYR A 293 15.24 6.94 13.24
CA TYR A 293 15.42 6.24 14.52
C TYR A 293 14.55 4.99 14.50
N LEU A 294 15.14 3.81 14.59
CA LEU A 294 14.45 2.53 14.54
C LEU A 294 14.52 1.82 15.88
N PHE A 295 13.37 1.62 16.52
CA PHE A 295 13.20 0.75 17.67
C PHE A 295 12.57 -0.56 17.20
N PHE A 296 13.31 -1.67 17.29
CA PHE A 296 12.91 -2.95 16.73
C PHE A 296 12.99 -4.09 17.73
N GLY A 297 11.83 -4.64 18.10
CA GLY A 297 11.72 -5.83 18.92
C GLY A 297 11.65 -7.13 18.12
N ALA A 298 12.45 -8.12 18.55
CA ALA A 298 12.38 -9.49 18.04
C ALA A 298 12.45 -10.54 19.16
N ARG A 299 12.31 -11.82 18.77
CA ARG A 299 12.49 -12.94 19.70
C ARG A 299 13.96 -13.12 20.03
N THR A 300 14.76 -13.24 18.97
CA THR A 300 16.20 -13.47 19.00
C THR A 300 16.83 -12.71 17.83
N PRO A 301 18.15 -12.44 17.86
CA PRO A 301 18.85 -11.81 16.73
C PRO A 301 18.67 -12.56 15.40
N GLN A 302 18.52 -13.89 15.44
CA GLN A 302 18.38 -14.73 14.25
C GLN A 302 16.97 -14.66 13.63
N GLU A 303 16.00 -14.13 14.37
CA GLU A 303 14.61 -13.92 13.95
C GLU A 303 14.34 -12.49 13.49
N LEU A 304 15.36 -11.62 13.42
CA LEU A 304 15.24 -10.29 12.82
C LEU A 304 15.19 -10.40 11.29
N PRO A 305 14.06 -10.08 10.64
CA PRO A 305 14.04 -9.92 9.19
C PRO A 305 14.93 -8.72 8.81
N TYR A 306 15.56 -8.80 7.63
CA TYR A 306 16.34 -7.69 7.04
C TYR A 306 17.61 -7.27 7.78
N PHE A 307 18.14 -8.13 8.65
CA PHE A 307 19.46 -7.94 9.24
C PHE A 307 20.52 -8.13 8.14
N GLY A 308 21.06 -7.00 7.65
CA GLY A 308 21.88 -6.91 6.44
C GLY A 308 21.61 -5.58 5.72
N PRO A 309 20.56 -5.47 4.87
CA PRO A 309 20.23 -4.22 4.17
C PRO A 309 20.06 -3.01 5.11
N LEU A 310 19.39 -3.18 6.26
CA LEU A 310 19.23 -2.09 7.24
C LEU A 310 20.55 -1.73 7.93
N GLN A 311 21.44 -2.71 8.17
CA GLN A 311 22.77 -2.46 8.74
C GLN A 311 23.73 -1.77 7.76
N LYS A 312 23.41 -1.78 6.46
CA LYS A 312 24.19 -1.08 5.43
C LYS A 312 23.82 0.39 5.33
N VAL A 313 22.75 0.83 6.01
CA VAL A 313 22.43 2.26 6.10
C VAL A 313 23.44 2.90 7.05
N PRO A 314 24.13 3.99 6.68
CA PRO A 314 25.10 4.63 7.56
C PRO A 314 24.47 5.06 8.88
N ALA A 315 25.21 4.93 9.98
CA ALA A 315 24.76 5.37 11.32
C ALA A 315 24.46 6.88 11.39
N SER A 316 25.04 7.66 10.49
CA SER A 316 24.71 9.09 10.32
C SER A 316 23.29 9.32 9.79
N VAL A 317 22.65 8.30 9.20
CA VAL A 317 21.30 8.35 8.63
C VAL A 317 20.31 7.55 9.49
N LEU A 318 20.69 6.35 9.95
CA LEU A 318 19.82 5.45 10.70
C LEU A 318 20.43 5.07 12.05
N ASP A 319 19.75 5.46 13.12
CA ASP A 319 19.99 5.00 14.47
C ASP A 319 19.09 3.78 14.78
N GLN A 320 19.61 2.78 15.47
CA GLN A 320 18.92 1.50 15.68
C GLN A 320 19.03 1.01 17.12
N GLU A 321 17.87 0.82 17.75
CA GLU A 321 17.72 0.19 19.06
C GLU A 321 17.03 -1.17 18.90
N LEU A 322 17.76 -2.24 19.19
CA LEU A 322 17.30 -3.63 19.01
C LEU A 322 17.07 -4.29 20.36
N VAL A 323 15.86 -4.77 20.60
CA VAL A 323 15.46 -5.42 21.85
C VAL A 323 14.98 -6.85 21.62
N TYR A 324 15.25 -7.73 22.58
CA TYR A 324 15.02 -9.17 22.41
C TYR A 324 14.27 -9.81 23.58
N SER A 325 13.18 -10.51 23.26
CA SER A 325 12.29 -11.11 24.25
C SER A 325 12.64 -12.55 24.65
N ARG A 326 13.58 -13.22 23.98
CA ARG A 326 13.89 -14.65 24.18
C ARG A 326 15.39 -14.97 24.13
N LEU A 327 16.23 -14.07 24.64
CA LEU A 327 17.65 -14.35 24.84
C LEU A 327 17.86 -15.34 26.01
N PRO A 328 18.67 -16.40 25.83
CA PRO A 328 18.99 -17.31 26.93
C PRO A 328 19.67 -16.58 28.09
N GLY A 329 19.15 -16.73 29.31
CA GLY A 329 19.74 -16.17 30.52
C GLY A 329 19.57 -14.65 30.71
N ALA A 330 18.81 -13.97 29.84
CA ALA A 330 18.52 -12.54 29.95
C ALA A 330 17.03 -12.29 30.26
N PRO A 331 16.69 -11.17 30.93
CA PRO A 331 15.29 -10.77 31.09
C PRO A 331 14.64 -10.50 29.73
N LYS A 332 13.33 -10.67 29.65
CA LYS A 332 12.59 -10.36 28.42
C LYS A 332 12.53 -8.86 28.24
N GLU A 333 12.98 -8.39 27.09
CA GLU A 333 12.89 -6.99 26.70
C GLU A 333 11.95 -6.83 25.50
N TYR A 334 11.18 -5.75 25.53
CA TYR A 334 10.27 -5.35 24.47
C TYR A 334 10.52 -3.87 24.16
N VAL A 335 9.86 -3.34 23.13
CA VAL A 335 10.12 -1.97 22.68
C VAL A 335 9.58 -0.91 23.64
N GLN A 336 8.50 -1.24 24.36
CA GLN A 336 7.93 -0.43 25.44
C GLN A 336 8.64 -0.70 26.78
#